data_AF-A0A699ZJY7-F1
#
_entry.id   AF-A0A699ZJY7-F1
#
_cell.length_a   1.000
_cell.length_b   1.000
_cell.length_c   1.000
_cell.angle_alpha   90.00
_cell.angle_beta   90.00
_cell.angle_gamma   90.00
#
_symmetry.space_group_name_H-M   'P 1'
#
loop_
_entity.id
_entity.type
_entity.pdbx_description
1 polymer ?
#
loop_
_entity_poly.entity_id
_entity_poly.type
_entity_poly.pdbx_seq_one_letter_code
_entity_poly.pdbx_strand_id
1 'polypeptide(L)'
;MLGSGYGSPGMTGMVPSPTLGPPGFAAQPSEPQPKRPRTDNEPIITKNTGTSLLETFTAEEIRAHGQAIHAAQGEHRSKQAPPLNASDACKVCECTRLLYEPPVLYCTSCAQKIKRGQTFYATPASTDKNDVRGCWCHPCFSEAKSERIAIPGLDSPGIRKVDLVKRKNDEEIEEPWVQCDECEGWVHQICGLFNKGRNNNETHYLCPDCLIQGMQRGQRQRIEIRPQSMLEGSDLPHNKLSQYLEHRLYYHLDKERKARAMKEGKLPCEVATAENLTIRVVNSVMKKCEVKPKFHEAFGPEGYPSEFPYRQRVVV
;
A
#
# COMPACT_ATOMS: atom_id res chain seq x y z
N MET A 1 -37.39 51.55 13.78
CA MET A 1 -37.12 50.69 12.60
C MET A 1 -35.62 50.63 12.43
N LEU A 2 -35.00 49.56 12.92
CA LEU A 2 -33.54 49.42 13.02
C LEU A 2 -33.06 48.48 11.92
N GLY A 3 -32.16 48.98 11.08
CA GLY A 3 -31.50 48.21 10.02
C GLY A 3 -30.46 47.26 10.59
N SER A 4 -30.46 46.03 10.10
CA SER A 4 -29.46 45.02 10.43
C SER A 4 -28.53 44.84 9.24
N GLY A 5 -27.28 45.29 9.42
CA GLY A 5 -26.17 45.01 8.51
C GLY A 5 -25.74 43.56 8.61
N TYR A 6 -25.55 42.93 7.46
CA TYR A 6 -24.96 41.61 7.34
C TYR A 6 -23.45 41.69 7.58
N GLY A 7 -22.99 41.05 8.66
CA GLY A 7 -21.58 40.79 8.92
C GLY A 7 -21.16 39.46 8.29
N SER A 8 -20.09 39.50 7.49
CA SER A 8 -19.42 38.33 6.90
C SER A 8 -18.75 37.46 7.97
N PRO A 9 -18.84 36.11 7.90
CA PRO A 9 -17.97 35.25 8.68
C PRO A 9 -16.68 34.91 7.93
N GLY A 10 -15.58 35.42 8.51
CA GLY A 10 -14.25 34.84 8.66
C GLY A 10 -13.82 33.65 7.80
N MET A 11 -12.72 33.86 7.08
CA MET A 11 -11.90 32.84 6.45
C MET A 11 -11.35 31.86 7.49
N THR A 12 -11.75 30.59 7.41
CA THR A 12 -11.09 29.48 8.10
C THR A 12 -10.02 28.88 7.20
N GLY A 13 -8.79 28.86 7.72
CA GLY A 13 -7.58 28.40 7.05
C GLY A 13 -7.67 26.98 6.48
N MET A 14 -7.13 26.84 5.27
CA MET A 14 -6.96 25.57 4.58
C MET A 14 -5.94 24.71 5.36
N VAL A 15 -6.41 23.59 5.90
CA VAL A 15 -5.54 22.52 6.38
C VAL A 15 -5.05 21.76 5.14
N PRO A 16 -3.73 21.59 4.94
CA PRO A 16 -3.23 20.85 3.78
C PRO A 16 -3.66 19.38 3.87
N SER A 17 -4.36 18.93 2.85
CA SER A 17 -4.77 17.52 2.72
C SER A 17 -3.54 16.63 2.53
N PRO A 18 -3.46 15.46 3.19
CA PRO A 18 -2.35 14.54 2.96
C PRO A 18 -2.46 13.97 1.53
N THR A 19 -1.46 14.30 0.72
CA THR A 19 -1.24 13.76 -0.62
C THR A 19 -0.96 12.27 -0.53
N LEU A 20 -2.00 11.45 -0.69
CA LEU A 20 -1.85 10.05 -1.06
C LEU A 20 -1.33 10.02 -2.51
N GLY A 21 -0.04 9.71 -2.66
CA GLY A 21 0.59 9.48 -3.96
C GLY A 21 -0.07 8.30 -4.69
N PRO A 22 -0.02 8.28 -6.03
CA PRO A 22 -0.61 7.19 -6.80
C PRO A 22 0.12 5.88 -6.53
N PRO A 23 -0.51 4.70 -6.73
CA PRO A 23 0.18 3.42 -6.71
C PRO A 23 1.26 3.46 -7.79
N GLY A 24 2.51 3.55 -7.34
CA GLY A 24 3.68 3.53 -8.21
C GLY A 24 3.78 2.17 -8.89
N PHE A 25 3.74 2.18 -10.22
CA PHE A 25 4.28 1.06 -10.99
C PHE A 25 5.77 0.95 -10.67
N ALA A 26 6.26 -0.28 -10.60
CA ALA A 26 7.59 -0.64 -10.17
C ALA A 26 8.66 0.35 -10.67
N ALA A 27 9.41 0.92 -9.72
CA ALA A 27 10.70 1.48 -10.05
C ALA A 27 11.50 0.40 -10.78
N GLN A 28 12.20 0.77 -11.84
CA GLN A 28 13.18 -0.12 -12.48
C GLN A 28 14.06 -0.77 -11.39
N PRO A 29 14.52 -2.02 -11.56
CA PRO A 29 15.43 -2.64 -10.61
C PRO A 29 16.62 -1.69 -10.44
N SER A 30 16.66 -1.03 -9.28
CA SER A 30 17.71 -0.07 -8.97
C SER A 30 19.00 -0.86 -8.86
N GLU A 31 20.02 -0.47 -9.64
CA GLU A 31 21.38 -0.98 -9.47
C GLU A 31 21.77 -0.97 -7.99
N PRO A 32 22.51 -1.99 -7.51
CA PRO A 32 23.02 -2.01 -6.14
C PRO A 32 23.75 -0.70 -5.85
N GLN A 33 23.22 0.09 -4.92
CA GLN A 33 23.82 1.35 -4.56
C GLN A 33 25.23 1.11 -3.99
N PRO A 34 26.25 1.88 -4.40
CA PRO A 34 27.61 1.72 -3.89
C PRO A 34 27.68 1.94 -2.38
N LYS A 35 28.59 1.20 -1.71
CA LYS A 35 28.78 1.20 -0.25
C LYS A 35 28.94 2.63 0.28
N ARG A 36 28.18 2.96 1.33
CA ARG A 36 28.30 4.23 2.05
C ARG A 36 29.53 4.19 2.96
N PRO A 37 30.43 5.19 2.91
CA PRO A 37 31.59 5.24 3.81
C PRO A 37 31.13 5.45 5.27
N ARG A 38 31.71 4.70 6.21
CA ARG A 38 31.49 4.85 7.66
C ARG A 38 32.10 6.18 8.13
N THR A 39 31.27 7.19 8.36
CA THR A 39 31.72 8.54 8.76
C THR A 39 31.62 8.83 10.26
N ASP A 40 30.91 8.02 11.04
CA ASP A 40 30.63 8.26 12.46
C ASP A 40 31.39 7.25 13.36
N ASN A 41 32.03 7.73 14.43
CA ASN A 41 32.74 6.88 15.42
C ASN A 41 31.80 6.07 16.34
N GLU A 42 30.48 6.28 16.27
CA GLU A 42 29.50 5.58 17.08
C GLU A 42 28.99 4.31 16.36
N PRO A 43 28.95 3.15 17.02
CA PRO A 43 28.58 1.90 16.37
C PRO A 43 27.12 1.93 15.89
N ILE A 44 26.89 1.64 14.60
CA ILE A 44 25.56 1.69 13.93
C ILE A 44 24.47 0.95 14.73
N ILE A 45 24.85 -0.15 15.39
CA ILE A 45 23.96 -1.00 16.19
C ILE A 45 23.24 -0.26 17.33
N THR A 46 23.81 0.84 17.86
CA THR A 46 23.22 1.60 18.97
C THR A 46 22.18 2.61 18.53
N LYS A 47 22.12 2.95 17.24
CA LYS A 47 21.30 4.05 16.71
C LYS A 47 19.93 3.56 16.25
N ASN A 48 18.87 4.12 16.81
CA ASN A 48 17.51 3.94 16.31
C ASN A 48 17.29 4.84 15.09
N THR A 49 17.01 4.22 13.95
CA THR A 49 17.01 4.90 12.65
C THR A 49 15.63 5.04 12.05
N GLY A 50 14.65 4.26 12.52
CA GLY A 50 13.27 4.37 12.08
C GLY A 50 13.08 3.95 10.61
N THR A 51 13.87 2.99 10.15
CA THR A 51 13.85 2.47 8.76
C THR A 51 13.07 1.16 8.63
N SER A 52 13.00 0.39 9.72
CA SER A 52 12.29 -0.89 9.79
C SER A 52 11.29 -0.86 10.94
N LEU A 53 10.04 -1.28 10.69
CA LEU A 53 9.04 -1.39 11.76
C LEU A 53 9.48 -2.35 12.88
N LEU A 54 10.41 -3.27 12.59
CA LEU A 54 11.00 -4.18 13.58
C LEU A 54 11.75 -3.43 14.69
N GLU A 55 12.17 -2.19 14.48
CA GLU A 55 12.76 -1.37 15.54
C GLU A 55 11.78 -1.02 16.67
N THR A 56 10.46 -1.15 16.42
CA THR A 56 9.41 -0.96 17.43
C THR A 56 9.10 -2.24 18.22
N PHE A 57 9.63 -3.38 17.79
CA PHE A 57 9.33 -4.70 18.35
C PHE A 57 10.32 -5.10 19.45
N THR A 58 9.92 -6.04 20.30
CA THR A 58 10.84 -6.73 21.22
C THR A 58 11.66 -7.78 20.48
N ALA A 59 12.74 -8.26 21.10
CA ALA A 59 13.56 -9.33 20.52
C ALA A 59 12.74 -10.62 20.30
N GLU A 60 11.77 -10.92 21.16
CA GLU A 60 10.85 -12.05 21.04
C GLU A 60 9.90 -11.87 19.86
N GLU A 61 9.33 -10.68 19.68
CA GLU A 61 8.44 -10.36 18.55
C GLU A 61 9.19 -10.44 17.21
N ILE A 62 10.43 -9.94 17.15
CA ILE A 62 11.27 -10.04 15.94
C ILE A 62 11.57 -11.51 15.62
N ARG A 63 11.88 -12.34 16.63
CA ARG A 63 12.08 -13.79 16.43
C ARG A 63 10.82 -14.47 15.92
N ALA A 64 9.67 -14.19 16.53
CA ALA A 64 8.39 -14.75 16.12
C ALA A 64 8.04 -14.35 14.67
N HIS A 65 8.27 -13.09 14.30
CA HIS A 65 8.13 -12.59 12.93
C HIS A 65 8.99 -13.36 11.94
N GLY A 66 10.30 -13.52 12.22
CA GLY A 66 11.21 -14.26 11.37
C GLY A 66 10.80 -15.73 11.19
N GLN A 67 10.40 -16.40 12.28
CA GLN A 67 9.91 -17.78 12.25
C GLN A 67 8.62 -17.92 11.43
N ALA A 68 7.66 -17.02 11.61
CA ALA A 68 6.40 -17.02 10.88
C ALA A 68 6.64 -16.86 9.37
N ILE A 69 7.53 -15.94 8.97
CA ILE A 69 7.90 -15.76 7.56
C ILE A 69 8.61 -17.01 7.03
N HIS A 70 9.60 -17.53 7.75
CA HIS A 70 10.36 -18.70 7.32
C HIS A 70 9.43 -19.90 7.08
N ALA A 71 8.45 -20.12 7.96
CA ALA A 71 7.45 -21.17 7.82
C ALA A 71 6.52 -20.92 6.63
N ALA A 72 5.98 -19.70 6.49
CA ALA A 72 5.06 -19.33 5.41
C ALA A 72 5.70 -19.47 4.01
N GLN A 73 7.02 -19.28 3.91
CA GLN A 73 7.74 -19.33 2.64
C GLN A 73 8.32 -20.72 2.31
N GLY A 74 8.04 -21.75 3.11
CA GLY A 74 8.60 -23.09 2.92
C GLY A 74 8.32 -23.70 1.53
N GLU A 75 7.10 -23.54 1.01
CA GLU A 75 6.74 -24.03 -0.32
C GLU A 75 7.40 -23.23 -1.45
N HIS A 76 7.54 -21.91 -1.29
CA HIS A 76 8.23 -21.08 -2.27
C HIS A 76 9.73 -21.40 -2.34
N ARG A 77 10.34 -21.62 -1.17
CA ARG A 77 11.75 -21.99 -1.06
C ARG A 77 12.05 -23.34 -1.71
N SER A 78 11.19 -24.35 -1.53
CA SER A 78 11.40 -25.68 -2.11
C SER A 78 11.28 -25.73 -3.63
N LYS A 79 10.57 -24.77 -4.24
CA LYS A 79 10.43 -24.63 -5.70
C LYS A 79 11.61 -23.89 -6.34
N GLN A 80 12.48 -23.27 -5.55
CA GLN A 80 13.62 -22.51 -6.04
C GLN A 80 14.87 -23.39 -6.11
N ALA A 81 15.76 -23.08 -7.05
CA ALA A 81 17.09 -23.69 -7.05
C ALA A 81 17.82 -23.28 -5.76
N PRO A 82 18.62 -24.19 -5.17
CA PRO A 82 19.45 -23.84 -4.03
C PRO A 82 20.33 -22.62 -4.35
N PRO A 83 20.52 -21.69 -3.40
CA PRO A 83 21.43 -20.58 -3.60
C PRO A 83 22.86 -21.09 -3.82
N LEU A 84 23.62 -20.42 -4.70
CA LEU A 84 25.03 -20.76 -4.93
C LEU A 84 25.88 -20.45 -3.69
N ASN A 85 25.61 -19.30 -3.05
CA ASN A 85 26.21 -18.91 -1.78
C ASN A 85 25.13 -18.61 -0.75
N ALA A 86 25.41 -18.83 0.54
CA ALA A 86 24.50 -18.46 1.62
C ALA A 86 24.18 -16.95 1.67
N SER A 87 24.99 -16.09 1.03
CA SER A 87 24.75 -14.66 0.86
C SER A 87 23.67 -14.32 -0.17
N ASP A 88 23.33 -15.27 -1.05
CA ASP A 88 22.42 -15.06 -2.19
C ASP A 88 20.97 -15.34 -1.82
N ALA A 89 20.72 -15.69 -0.55
CA ALA A 89 19.40 -15.92 0.00
C ALA A 89 19.08 -14.89 1.08
N CYS A 90 17.80 -14.57 1.21
CA CYS A 90 17.32 -13.68 2.26
C CYS A 90 17.59 -14.26 3.64
N LYS A 91 18.18 -13.47 4.54
CA LYS A 91 18.47 -13.86 5.93
C LYS A 91 17.23 -14.26 6.76
N VAL A 92 16.02 -13.98 6.28
CA VAL A 92 14.77 -14.22 7.02
C VAL A 92 13.99 -15.38 6.42
N CYS A 93 13.59 -15.28 5.14
CA CYS A 93 12.80 -16.33 4.48
C CYS A 93 13.63 -17.40 3.79
N GLU A 94 14.94 -17.19 3.62
CA GLU A 94 15.88 -18.07 2.91
C GLU A 94 15.53 -18.33 1.43
N CYS A 95 14.61 -17.56 0.86
CA CYS A 95 14.34 -17.57 -0.57
C CYS A 95 15.37 -16.70 -1.31
N THR A 96 15.69 -17.09 -2.55
CA THR A 96 16.55 -16.31 -3.45
C THR A 96 15.75 -15.30 -4.26
N ARG A 97 14.46 -15.54 -4.47
CA ARG A 97 13.55 -14.62 -5.19
C ARG A 97 12.15 -14.69 -4.59
N LEU A 98 11.47 -13.56 -4.47
CA LEU A 98 10.03 -13.47 -4.25
C LEU A 98 9.43 -12.65 -5.39
N LEU A 99 8.32 -13.11 -5.95
CA LEU A 99 7.66 -12.45 -7.08
C LEU A 99 6.32 -11.87 -6.61
N TYR A 100 6.02 -10.66 -7.04
CA TYR A 100 4.67 -10.11 -6.91
C TYR A 100 3.70 -10.87 -7.80
N GLU A 101 2.43 -10.86 -7.41
CA GLU A 101 1.36 -11.31 -8.28
C GLU A 101 1.30 -10.40 -9.54
N PRO A 102 1.40 -10.96 -10.76
CA PRO A 102 1.39 -10.16 -11.98
C PRO A 102 0.06 -9.40 -12.16
N PRO A 103 0.09 -8.16 -12.68
CA PRO A 103 -1.12 -7.37 -12.87
C PRO A 103 -2.06 -8.02 -13.90
N VAL A 104 -3.35 -8.02 -13.60
CA VAL A 104 -4.36 -8.49 -14.55
C VAL A 104 -4.65 -7.39 -15.58
N LEU A 105 -4.25 -7.62 -16.83
CA LEU A 105 -4.42 -6.68 -17.93
C LEU A 105 -5.72 -6.94 -18.69
N TYR A 106 -6.45 -5.87 -19.01
CA TYR A 106 -7.65 -5.90 -19.85
C TYR A 106 -7.45 -4.98 -21.05
N CYS A 107 -7.97 -5.42 -22.21
CA CYS A 107 -7.97 -4.60 -23.41
C CYS A 107 -8.97 -3.44 -23.28
N THR A 108 -8.53 -2.21 -23.50
CA THR A 108 -9.35 -1.00 -23.43
C THR A 108 -10.50 -0.99 -24.45
N SER A 109 -10.33 -1.63 -25.61
CA SER A 109 -11.37 -1.64 -26.66
C SER A 109 -12.44 -2.73 -26.47
N CYS A 110 -12.04 -3.96 -26.11
CA CYS A 110 -12.97 -5.09 -26.05
C CYS A 110 -13.24 -5.61 -24.64
N ALA A 111 -12.61 -5.02 -23.61
CA ALA A 111 -12.68 -5.43 -22.20
C ALA A 111 -12.27 -6.88 -21.91
N GLN A 112 -11.72 -7.60 -22.89
CA GLN A 112 -11.22 -8.96 -22.69
C GLN A 112 -9.88 -8.97 -21.97
N LYS A 113 -9.68 -9.99 -21.13
CA LYS A 113 -8.41 -10.22 -20.42
C LYS A 113 -7.28 -10.54 -21.41
N ILE A 114 -6.17 -9.82 -21.31
CA ILE A 114 -4.94 -10.11 -22.03
C ILE A 114 -4.20 -11.21 -21.25
N LYS A 115 -4.08 -12.41 -21.83
CA LYS A 115 -3.50 -13.57 -21.15
C LYS A 115 -1.99 -13.42 -20.99
N ARG A 116 -1.41 -14.16 -20.03
CA ARG A 116 0.04 -14.23 -19.83
C ARG A 116 0.74 -14.71 -21.11
N GLY A 117 1.89 -14.12 -21.42
CA GLY A 117 2.69 -14.38 -22.62
C GLY A 117 2.13 -13.75 -23.91
N GLN A 118 0.94 -13.15 -23.90
CA GLN A 118 0.39 -12.51 -25.09
C GLN A 118 1.07 -11.17 -25.37
N THR A 119 1.23 -10.89 -26.66
CA THR A 119 1.63 -9.56 -27.14
C THR A 119 0.46 -8.59 -26.97
N PHE A 120 0.76 -7.40 -26.47
CA PHE A 120 -0.17 -6.29 -26.36
C PHE A 120 0.52 -4.96 -26.67
N TYR A 121 -0.25 -3.89 -26.74
CA TYR A 121 0.22 -2.54 -27.04
C TYR A 121 -0.24 -1.63 -25.92
N ALA A 122 0.66 -0.83 -25.34
CA ALA A 122 0.34 0.03 -24.22
C ALA A 122 0.82 1.46 -24.47
N THR A 123 0.11 2.42 -23.89
CA THR A 123 0.59 3.80 -23.82
C THR A 123 1.94 3.86 -23.08
N PRO A 124 2.89 4.71 -23.50
CA PRO A 124 4.14 4.92 -22.79
C PRO A 124 3.89 5.32 -21.32
N ALA A 125 4.87 5.05 -20.46
CA ALA A 125 4.85 5.54 -19.10
C ALA A 125 5.11 7.06 -19.12
N SER A 126 4.04 7.86 -19.20
CA SER A 126 4.12 9.31 -19.06
C SER A 126 3.97 9.72 -17.59
N THR A 127 4.69 10.76 -17.20
CA THR A 127 4.57 11.41 -15.88
C THR A 127 3.37 12.36 -15.80
N ASP A 128 2.72 12.63 -16.94
CA ASP A 128 1.61 13.58 -17.00
C ASP A 128 0.29 12.91 -16.61
N LYS A 129 -0.35 13.46 -15.57
CA LYS A 129 -1.62 12.95 -15.02
C LYS A 129 -2.79 13.00 -15.99
N ASN A 130 -2.65 13.71 -17.10
CA ASN A 130 -3.67 13.88 -18.13
C ASN A 130 -3.54 12.87 -19.28
N ASP A 131 -2.48 12.05 -19.31
CA ASP A 131 -2.33 11.05 -20.37
C ASP A 131 -3.20 9.82 -20.12
N VAL A 132 -3.97 9.45 -21.15
CA VAL A 132 -4.83 8.28 -21.09
C VAL A 132 -3.97 7.03 -21.07
N ARG A 133 -3.94 6.34 -19.92
CA ARG A 133 -3.26 5.04 -19.80
C ARG A 133 -4.17 3.93 -20.29
N GLY A 134 -3.70 3.15 -21.27
CA GLY A 134 -4.48 2.08 -21.87
C GLY A 134 -3.62 0.92 -22.37
N CYS A 135 -4.27 -0.23 -22.55
CA CYS A 135 -3.66 -1.46 -23.06
C CYS A 135 -4.58 -2.06 -24.13
N TRP A 136 -4.04 -2.45 -25.29
CA TRP A 136 -4.78 -3.07 -26.38
C TRP A 136 -4.23 -4.45 -26.69
N CYS A 137 -5.10 -5.45 -26.76
CA CYS A 137 -4.71 -6.78 -27.22
C CYS A 137 -4.31 -6.72 -28.70
N HIS A 138 -3.48 -7.68 -29.13
CA HIS A 138 -3.03 -7.71 -30.52
C HIS A 138 -4.17 -7.73 -31.55
N PRO A 139 -5.26 -8.51 -31.39
CA PRO A 139 -6.40 -8.45 -32.32
C PRO A 139 -7.00 -7.05 -32.49
N CYS A 140 -7.34 -6.36 -31.39
CA CYS A 140 -7.94 -5.02 -31.46
C CYS A 140 -6.98 -3.97 -32.02
N PHE A 141 -5.67 -4.08 -31.73
CA PHE A 141 -4.67 -3.20 -32.34
C PHE A 141 -4.56 -3.44 -33.86
N SER A 142 -4.57 -4.70 -34.30
CA SER A 142 -4.44 -5.07 -35.70
C SER A 142 -5.70 -4.73 -36.51
N GLU A 143 -6.88 -4.94 -35.95
CA GLU A 143 -8.18 -4.64 -36.57
C GLU A 143 -8.46 -3.13 -36.71
N ALA A 144 -7.82 -2.28 -35.90
CA ALA A 144 -7.92 -0.83 -36.02
C ALA A 144 -7.36 -0.36 -37.37
N LYS A 145 -8.27 -0.13 -38.34
CA LYS A 145 -7.97 0.38 -39.69
C LYS A 145 -7.51 1.84 -39.69
N SER A 146 -7.92 2.60 -38.68
CA SER A 146 -7.52 3.99 -38.46
C SER A 146 -6.13 4.07 -37.85
N GLU A 147 -5.41 5.17 -38.15
CA GLU A 147 -4.15 5.51 -37.49
C GLU A 147 -4.33 5.79 -35.98
N ARG A 148 -5.56 6.13 -35.58
CA ARG A 148 -5.98 6.34 -34.18
C ARG A 148 -6.96 5.29 -33.72
N ILE A 149 -6.73 4.75 -32.53
CA ILE A 149 -7.65 3.83 -31.84
C ILE A 149 -8.56 4.66 -30.93
N ALA A 150 -9.87 4.55 -31.15
CA ALA A 150 -10.89 5.17 -30.31
C ALA A 150 -10.89 4.55 -28.90
N ILE A 151 -11.10 5.40 -27.90
CA ILE A 151 -11.19 4.98 -26.50
C ILE A 151 -12.66 5.05 -26.09
N PRO A 152 -13.28 3.93 -25.71
CA PRO A 152 -14.68 3.94 -25.28
C PRO A 152 -14.90 4.91 -24.10
N GLY A 153 -15.87 5.82 -24.23
CA GLY A 153 -16.27 6.74 -23.16
C GLY A 153 -15.43 8.02 -23.05
N LEU A 154 -14.55 8.32 -24.01
CA LEU A 154 -13.80 9.57 -24.06
C LEU A 154 -14.08 10.31 -25.38
N ASP A 155 -14.53 11.57 -25.28
CA ASP A 155 -14.72 12.48 -26.42
C ASP A 155 -13.37 13.07 -26.89
N SER A 156 -12.42 12.18 -27.17
CA SER A 156 -11.07 12.49 -27.63
C SER A 156 -10.84 11.83 -28.99
N PRO A 157 -10.00 12.41 -29.87
CA PRO A 157 -9.63 11.80 -31.16
C PRO A 157 -8.99 10.40 -31.05
N GLY A 158 -8.75 9.89 -29.85
CA GLY A 158 -8.16 8.58 -29.61
C GLY A 158 -6.63 8.61 -29.68
N ILE A 159 -6.00 7.48 -29.39
CA ILE A 159 -4.53 7.37 -29.32
C ILE A 159 -3.98 6.91 -30.66
N ARG A 160 -2.89 7.53 -31.12
CA ARG A 160 -2.24 7.09 -32.36
C ARG A 160 -1.54 5.76 -32.14
N LYS A 161 -1.68 4.85 -33.09
CA LYS A 161 -1.04 3.51 -33.05
C LYS A 161 0.48 3.60 -32.92
N VAL A 162 1.09 4.61 -33.56
CA VAL A 162 2.55 4.83 -33.54
C VAL A 162 3.08 5.25 -32.16
N ASP A 163 2.22 5.79 -31.29
CA ASP A 163 2.60 6.17 -29.93
C ASP A 163 2.54 4.98 -28.97
N LEU A 164 1.97 3.84 -29.39
CA LEU A 164 1.83 2.66 -28.54
C LEU A 164 3.09 1.79 -28.58
N VAL A 165 3.52 1.36 -27.39
CA VAL A 165 4.66 0.47 -27.24
C VAL A 165 4.17 -0.97 -27.23
N LYS A 166 4.68 -1.78 -28.18
CA LYS A 166 4.47 -3.23 -28.21
C LYS A 166 5.18 -3.87 -27.02
N ARG A 167 4.44 -4.64 -26.23
CA ARG A 167 4.92 -5.35 -25.04
C ARG A 167 4.42 -6.79 -25.04
N LYS A 168 4.98 -7.60 -24.15
CA LYS A 168 4.52 -8.96 -23.88
C LYS A 168 4.12 -9.07 -22.41
N ASN A 169 3.00 -9.74 -22.15
CA ASN A 169 2.46 -9.88 -20.80
C ASN A 169 3.17 -11.02 -20.05
N ASP A 170 4.47 -10.88 -19.85
CA ASP A 170 5.34 -11.86 -19.16
C ASP A 170 6.27 -11.20 -18.15
N GLU A 171 6.03 -9.93 -17.83
CA GLU A 171 6.75 -9.20 -16.80
C GLU A 171 6.53 -9.85 -15.43
N GLU A 172 7.63 -10.26 -14.80
CA GLU A 172 7.68 -10.72 -13.42
C GLU A 172 8.35 -9.61 -12.61
N ILE A 173 7.64 -9.09 -11.60
CA ILE A 173 8.16 -8.05 -10.73
C ILE A 173 8.67 -8.74 -9.47
N GLU A 174 9.95 -8.55 -9.16
CA GLU A 174 10.57 -9.12 -7.98
C GLU A 174 10.40 -8.22 -6.76
N GLU A 175 10.25 -8.83 -5.59
CA GLU A 175 10.32 -8.15 -4.30
C GLU A 175 11.71 -7.52 -4.15
N PRO A 176 11.79 -6.19 -3.89
CA PRO A 176 13.07 -5.53 -3.76
C PRO A 176 13.81 -5.96 -2.49
N TRP A 177 15.11 -5.72 -2.49
CA TRP A 177 16.03 -6.08 -1.41
C TRP A 177 16.53 -4.86 -0.65
N VAL A 178 17.05 -5.10 0.56
CA VAL A 178 17.80 -4.15 1.37
C VAL A 178 18.97 -4.88 2.04
N GLN A 179 20.14 -4.23 2.06
CA GLN A 179 21.35 -4.77 2.69
C GLN A 179 21.49 -4.22 4.11
N CYS A 180 21.80 -5.09 5.07
CA CYS A 180 22.12 -4.72 6.44
C CYS A 180 23.45 -3.95 6.50
N ASP A 181 23.47 -2.77 7.14
CA ASP A 181 24.70 -1.96 7.28
C ASP A 181 25.68 -2.53 8.34
N GLU A 182 25.25 -3.52 9.16
CA GLU A 182 26.09 -4.16 10.18
C GLU A 182 26.75 -5.46 9.67
N CYS A 183 25.95 -6.42 9.21
CA CYS A 183 26.44 -7.75 8.81
C CYS A 183 26.57 -7.96 7.30
N GLU A 184 26.25 -6.93 6.50
CA GLU A 184 26.24 -6.95 5.03
C GLU A 184 25.28 -7.98 4.40
N GLY A 185 24.42 -8.62 5.22
CA GLY A 185 23.44 -9.61 4.77
C GLY A 185 22.24 -8.98 4.06
N TRP A 186 21.72 -9.70 3.07
CA TRP A 186 20.59 -9.28 2.25
C TRP A 186 19.25 -9.75 2.80
N VAL A 187 18.25 -8.86 2.77
CA VAL A 187 16.88 -9.12 3.25
C VAL A 187 15.89 -8.58 2.23
N HIS A 188 14.83 -9.32 1.92
CA HIS A 188 13.69 -8.76 1.17
C HIS A 188 13.04 -7.63 1.97
N GLN A 189 12.66 -6.53 1.33
CA GLN A 189 12.13 -5.36 2.06
C GLN A 189 10.91 -5.71 2.92
N ILE A 190 9.98 -6.51 2.40
CA ILE A 190 8.83 -7.02 3.16
C ILE A 190 9.24 -7.91 4.34
N CYS A 191 10.30 -8.72 4.21
CA CYS A 191 10.77 -9.58 5.29
C CYS A 191 11.41 -8.77 6.44
N GLY A 192 12.09 -7.68 6.09
CA GLY A 192 12.68 -6.74 7.04
C GLY A 192 11.74 -5.63 7.51
N LEU A 193 10.47 -5.64 7.08
CA LEU A 193 9.51 -4.53 7.26
C LEU A 193 10.14 -3.15 6.97
N PHE A 194 10.95 -3.09 5.92
CA PHE A 194 11.72 -1.91 5.54
C PHE A 194 10.89 -0.96 4.67
N ASN A 195 10.88 0.33 4.99
CA ASN A 195 10.13 1.33 4.25
C ASN A 195 11.04 2.19 3.37
N LYS A 196 11.30 1.75 2.13
CA LYS A 196 12.14 2.48 1.17
C LYS A 196 11.66 3.92 0.93
N GLY A 197 10.35 4.14 0.81
CA GLY A 197 9.77 5.43 0.45
C GLY A 197 9.93 6.52 1.52
N ARG A 198 10.36 6.15 2.72
CA ARG A 198 10.62 7.08 3.83
C ARG A 198 12.04 6.97 4.40
N ASN A 199 12.89 6.17 3.76
CA ASN A 199 14.31 6.13 4.07
C ASN A 199 15.01 7.28 3.34
N ASN A 200 15.71 8.15 4.06
CA ASN A 200 16.67 9.04 3.40
C ASN A 200 17.93 8.22 3.06
N ASN A 201 18.69 8.63 2.04
CA ASN A 201 19.89 7.89 1.61
C ASN A 201 21.02 7.88 2.67
N GLU A 202 20.85 8.57 3.79
CA GLU A 202 21.83 8.72 4.87
C GLU A 202 21.50 7.85 6.08
N THR A 203 20.34 7.19 6.09
CA THR A 203 19.88 6.41 7.24
C THR A 203 20.20 4.92 7.06
N HIS A 204 20.70 4.32 8.15
CA HIS A 204 21.14 2.92 8.20
C HIS A 204 19.96 1.97 8.45
N TYR A 205 20.03 0.80 7.86
CA TYR A 205 19.14 -0.34 8.07
C TYR A 205 19.88 -1.49 8.76
N LEU A 206 19.21 -2.10 9.75
CA LEU A 206 19.68 -3.31 10.42
C LEU A 206 18.72 -4.46 10.17
N CYS A 207 19.27 -5.63 9.85
CA CYS A 207 18.48 -6.84 9.69
C CYS A 207 17.91 -7.34 11.04
N PRO A 208 16.91 -8.24 11.04
CA PRO A 208 16.30 -8.78 12.25
C PRO A 208 17.32 -9.35 13.25
N ASP A 209 18.31 -10.10 12.77
CA ASP A 209 19.32 -10.73 13.64
C ASP A 209 20.20 -9.68 14.34
N CYS A 210 20.65 -8.65 13.60
CA CYS A 210 21.46 -7.56 14.17
C CYS A 210 20.65 -6.73 15.17
N LEU A 211 19.35 -6.50 14.92
CA LEU A 211 18.46 -5.85 15.88
C LEU A 211 18.35 -6.66 17.17
N ILE A 212 18.10 -7.97 17.07
CA ILE A 212 18.02 -8.89 18.22
C ILE A 212 19.34 -8.88 19.00
N GLN A 213 20.48 -9.00 18.32
CA GLN A 213 21.80 -9.00 18.97
C GLN A 213 22.08 -7.69 19.71
N GLY A 214 21.74 -6.55 19.09
CA GLY A 214 21.87 -5.24 19.73
C GLY A 214 21.03 -5.13 21.01
N MET A 215 19.79 -5.61 20.97
CA MET A 215 18.91 -5.62 22.14
C MET A 215 19.42 -6.55 23.26
N GLN A 216 19.85 -7.76 22.92
CA GLN A 216 20.38 -8.73 23.88
C GLN A 216 21.67 -8.26 24.56
N ARG A 217 22.51 -7.51 23.84
CA ARG A 217 23.74 -6.91 24.38
C ARG A 217 23.48 -5.62 25.17
N GLY A 218 22.24 -5.16 25.28
CA GLY A 218 21.89 -3.88 25.90
C GLY A 218 22.39 -2.66 25.12
N GLN A 219 22.84 -2.85 23.87
CA GLN A 219 23.34 -1.78 23.01
C GLN A 219 22.20 -1.02 22.31
N ARG A 220 21.02 -1.64 22.24
CA ARG A 220 19.83 -1.08 21.58
C ARG A 220 18.61 -1.27 22.44
N GLN A 221 17.71 -0.30 22.41
CA GLN A 221 16.37 -0.40 22.98
C GLN A 221 15.33 -0.24 21.88
N ARG A 222 14.18 -0.90 22.05
CA ARG A 222 13.04 -0.72 21.12
C ARG A 222 12.62 0.75 21.08
N ILE A 223 12.07 1.16 19.94
CA ILE A 223 11.46 2.48 19.78
C ILE A 223 10.10 2.48 20.47
N GLU A 224 9.95 3.28 21.52
CA GLU A 224 8.66 3.46 22.22
C GLU A 224 7.79 4.54 21.55
N ILE A 225 8.41 5.61 21.08
CA ILE A 225 7.72 6.70 20.39
C ILE A 225 7.97 6.56 18.90
N ARG A 226 6.94 6.14 18.16
CA ARG A 226 7.07 5.88 16.73
C ARG A 226 7.29 7.16 15.94
N PRO A 227 8.31 7.22 15.07
CA PRO A 227 8.47 8.37 14.17
C PRO A 227 7.33 8.43 13.15
N GLN A 228 7.19 9.56 12.47
CA GLN A 228 6.19 9.77 11.41
C GLN A 228 6.23 8.68 10.33
N SER A 229 7.39 8.04 10.12
CA SER A 229 7.56 6.94 9.17
C SER A 229 6.87 5.63 9.58
N MET A 230 6.47 5.50 10.85
CA MET A 230 5.99 4.27 11.50
C MET A 230 4.62 4.42 12.19
N LEU A 231 3.85 5.46 11.84
CA LEU A 231 2.51 5.65 12.39
C LEU A 231 1.59 4.44 12.12
N GLU A 232 0.68 4.22 13.05
CA GLU A 232 -0.33 3.18 13.02
C GLU A 232 -1.69 3.70 12.52
N GLY A 233 -2.64 2.78 12.33
CA GLY A 233 -4.03 3.16 12.09
C GLY A 233 -4.64 3.96 13.26
N SER A 234 -4.17 3.71 14.48
CA SER A 234 -4.60 4.42 15.70
C SER A 234 -4.29 5.92 15.65
N ASP A 235 -3.18 6.30 15.01
CA ASP A 235 -2.71 7.69 14.89
C ASP A 235 -3.55 8.54 13.92
N LEU A 236 -4.39 7.91 13.10
CA LEU A 236 -5.30 8.63 12.22
C LEU A 236 -6.37 9.36 13.05
N PRO A 237 -6.79 10.57 12.65
CA PRO A 237 -7.78 11.33 13.39
C PRO A 237 -9.14 10.64 13.40
N HIS A 238 -9.82 10.73 14.54
CA HIS A 238 -11.19 10.28 14.68
C HIS A 238 -12.19 11.28 14.06
N ASN A 239 -13.36 10.76 13.71
CA ASN A 239 -14.56 11.55 13.60
C ASN A 239 -15.73 10.87 14.34
N LYS A 240 -16.88 11.55 14.42
CA LYS A 240 -18.06 11.04 15.14
C LYS A 240 -18.50 9.64 14.66
N LEU A 241 -18.40 9.36 13.36
CA LEU A 241 -18.75 8.06 12.81
C LEU A 241 -17.73 7.00 13.23
N SER A 242 -16.43 7.27 13.09
CA SER A 242 -15.39 6.31 13.44
C SER A 242 -15.40 6.00 14.94
N GLN A 243 -15.56 7.00 15.79
CA GLN A 243 -15.73 6.82 17.24
C GLN A 243 -16.95 5.96 17.58
N TYR A 244 -18.09 6.22 16.94
CA TYR A 244 -19.30 5.44 17.16
C TYR A 244 -19.11 3.97 16.77
N LEU A 245 -18.53 3.71 15.60
CA LEU A 245 -18.28 2.35 15.12
C LEU A 245 -17.28 1.61 16.02
N GLU A 246 -16.17 2.26 16.39
CA GLU A 246 -15.14 1.66 17.24
C GLU A 246 -15.66 1.35 18.65
N HIS A 247 -16.39 2.29 19.27
CA HIS A 247 -17.03 2.03 20.55
C HIS A 247 -18.03 0.86 20.46
N ARG A 248 -18.84 0.82 19.39
CA ARG A 248 -19.79 -0.27 19.20
C ARG A 248 -19.10 -1.61 19.00
N LEU A 249 -17.98 -1.66 18.27
CA LEU A 249 -17.16 -2.84 18.10
C LEU A 249 -16.68 -3.37 19.46
N TYR A 250 -16.04 -2.51 20.27
CA TYR A 250 -15.53 -2.92 21.59
C TYR A 250 -16.63 -3.33 22.56
N TYR A 251 -17.78 -2.65 22.53
CA TYR A 251 -18.95 -3.05 23.31
C TYR A 251 -19.40 -4.48 22.99
N HIS A 252 -19.46 -4.83 21.70
CA HIS A 252 -19.84 -6.18 21.28
C HIS A 252 -18.75 -7.22 21.56
N LEU A 253 -17.47 -6.88 21.42
CA LEU A 253 -16.35 -7.76 21.78
C LEU A 253 -16.36 -8.09 23.28
N ASP A 254 -16.57 -7.10 24.14
CA ASP A 254 -16.66 -7.33 25.59
C ASP A 254 -17.86 -8.21 25.96
N LYS A 255 -19.03 -7.95 25.36
CA LYS A 255 -20.22 -8.78 25.57
C LYS A 255 -19.99 -10.23 25.13
N GLU A 256 -19.38 -10.43 23.96
CA GLU A 256 -19.06 -11.75 23.42
C GLU A 256 -18.04 -12.48 24.31
N ARG A 257 -16.96 -11.80 24.71
CA ARG A 257 -15.93 -12.34 25.61
C ARG A 257 -16.53 -12.81 26.94
N LYS A 258 -17.42 -12.02 27.54
CA LYS A 258 -18.14 -12.39 28.78
C LYS A 258 -19.04 -13.61 28.58
N ALA A 259 -19.72 -13.71 27.45
CA ALA A 259 -20.57 -14.87 27.15
C ALA A 259 -19.76 -16.16 26.97
N ARG A 260 -18.63 -16.11 26.25
CA ARG A 260 -17.70 -17.25 26.15
C ARG A 260 -17.12 -17.62 27.51
N ALA A 261 -16.69 -16.65 28.31
CA ALA A 261 -16.16 -16.89 29.66
C ALA A 261 -17.16 -17.64 30.55
N MET A 262 -18.43 -17.21 30.54
CA MET A 262 -19.50 -17.90 31.27
C MET A 262 -19.69 -19.34 30.80
N LYS A 263 -19.64 -19.58 29.48
CA LYS A 263 -19.79 -20.93 28.90
C LYS A 263 -18.62 -21.85 29.24
N GLU A 264 -17.40 -21.29 29.33
CA GLU A 264 -16.18 -22.04 29.65
C GLU A 264 -15.92 -22.16 31.16
N GLY A 265 -16.72 -21.51 32.00
CA GLY A 265 -16.48 -21.46 33.45
C GLY A 265 -15.20 -20.72 33.85
N LYS A 266 -14.76 -19.76 33.01
CA LYS A 266 -13.55 -18.96 33.21
C LYS A 266 -13.89 -17.51 33.52
N LEU A 267 -12.92 -16.76 34.02
CA LEU A 267 -13.02 -15.30 34.12
C LEU A 267 -12.88 -14.66 32.73
N PRO A 268 -13.54 -13.53 32.44
CA PRO A 268 -13.39 -12.84 31.16
C PRO A 268 -11.94 -12.53 30.79
N CYS A 269 -11.10 -12.16 31.77
CA CYS A 269 -9.68 -11.88 31.54
C CYS A 269 -8.88 -13.10 31.04
N GLU A 270 -9.31 -14.33 31.34
CA GLU A 270 -8.67 -15.57 30.92
C GLU A 270 -9.10 -16.01 29.52
N VAL A 271 -10.11 -15.36 28.95
CA VAL A 271 -10.62 -15.64 27.61
C VAL A 271 -9.99 -14.68 26.63
N ALA A 272 -9.33 -15.21 25.60
CA ALA A 272 -8.75 -14.40 24.53
C ALA A 272 -9.82 -13.62 23.76
N THR A 273 -9.49 -12.40 23.35
CA THR A 273 -10.32 -11.54 22.51
C THR A 273 -9.44 -10.81 21.49
N ALA A 274 -10.06 -10.26 20.45
CA ALA A 274 -9.35 -9.35 19.56
C ALA A 274 -9.08 -8.02 20.30
N GLU A 275 -7.84 -7.56 20.24
CA GLU A 275 -7.35 -6.34 20.89
C GLU A 275 -6.73 -5.42 19.85
N ASN A 276 -6.57 -4.13 20.18
CA ASN A 276 -5.91 -3.13 19.34
C ASN A 276 -6.56 -2.93 17.95
N LEU A 277 -7.85 -3.19 17.84
CA LEU A 277 -8.63 -2.87 16.64
C LEU A 277 -8.93 -1.37 16.61
N THR A 278 -8.78 -0.76 15.45
CA THR A 278 -9.06 0.67 15.23
C THR A 278 -9.96 0.82 14.00
N ILE A 279 -10.89 1.77 14.05
CA ILE A 279 -11.75 2.10 12.91
C ILE A 279 -11.53 3.56 12.55
N ARG A 280 -11.25 3.85 11.28
CA ARG A 280 -10.94 5.20 10.80
C ARG A 280 -11.69 5.51 9.53
N VAL A 281 -12.22 6.74 9.46
CA VAL A 281 -12.79 7.27 8.21
C VAL A 281 -11.69 8.04 7.51
N VAL A 282 -11.10 7.42 6.50
CA VAL A 282 -9.94 7.96 5.76
C VAL A 282 -10.33 8.87 4.60
N ASN A 283 -11.60 8.85 4.19
CA ASN A 283 -12.12 9.73 3.15
C ASN A 283 -13.59 10.10 3.45
N SER A 284 -13.95 11.36 3.24
CA SER A 284 -15.33 11.85 3.32
C SER A 284 -15.53 13.02 2.37
N VAL A 285 -15.98 12.75 1.15
CA VAL A 285 -16.19 13.75 0.09
C VAL A 285 -17.65 13.81 -0.34
N MET A 286 -18.10 15.00 -0.73
CA MET A 286 -19.36 15.16 -1.45
C MET A 286 -19.13 14.77 -2.91
N LYS A 287 -20.01 13.94 -3.45
CA LYS A 287 -20.06 13.53 -4.85
C LYS A 287 -21.47 13.70 -5.37
N LYS A 288 -21.62 13.55 -6.67
CA LYS A 288 -22.92 13.54 -7.35
C LYS A 288 -23.05 12.29 -8.21
N CYS A 289 -24.23 11.73 -8.23
CA CYS A 289 -24.62 10.67 -9.16
C CYS A 289 -25.44 11.34 -10.27
N GLU A 290 -24.87 11.44 -11.47
CA GLU A 290 -25.54 12.03 -12.62
C GLU A 290 -26.51 11.01 -13.23
N VAL A 291 -27.70 11.49 -13.57
CA VAL A 291 -28.72 10.68 -14.24
C VAL A 291 -28.31 10.49 -15.70
N LYS A 292 -28.35 9.24 -16.16
CA LYS A 292 -27.99 8.92 -17.56
C LYS A 292 -28.87 9.73 -18.52
N PRO A 293 -28.30 10.29 -19.61
CA PRO A 293 -29.02 11.22 -20.49
C PRO A 293 -30.38 10.71 -20.97
N LYS A 294 -30.45 9.46 -21.44
CA LYS A 294 -31.70 8.84 -21.92
C LYS A 294 -32.78 8.72 -20.85
N PHE A 295 -32.38 8.52 -19.59
CA PHE A 295 -33.33 8.44 -18.49
C PHE A 295 -33.84 9.83 -18.12
N HIS A 296 -32.95 10.82 -18.09
CA HIS A 296 -33.34 12.20 -17.81
C HIS A 296 -34.20 12.80 -18.93
N GLU A 297 -33.97 12.45 -20.20
CA GLU A 297 -34.84 12.84 -21.31
C GLU A 297 -36.27 12.32 -21.13
N ALA A 298 -36.41 11.06 -20.67
CA ALA A 298 -37.72 10.44 -20.47
C ALA A 298 -38.49 11.00 -19.25
N PHE A 299 -37.81 11.19 -18.12
CA PHE A 299 -38.47 11.50 -16.84
C PHE A 299 -38.18 12.91 -16.30
N GLY A 300 -37.23 13.63 -16.88
CA GLY A 300 -36.93 15.02 -16.53
C GLY A 300 -38.14 15.96 -16.65
N PRO A 301 -38.97 15.87 -17.72
CA PRO A 301 -40.19 16.66 -17.82
C PRO A 301 -41.21 16.40 -16.70
N GLU A 302 -41.18 15.24 -16.06
CA GLU A 302 -42.00 14.89 -14.89
C GLU A 302 -41.41 15.41 -13.57
N GLY A 303 -40.32 16.19 -13.62
CA GLY A 303 -39.65 16.77 -12.47
C GLY A 303 -38.54 15.89 -11.87
N TYR A 304 -38.12 14.82 -12.56
CA TYR A 304 -37.02 13.98 -12.08
C TYR A 304 -35.68 14.74 -12.11
N PRO A 305 -34.90 14.78 -11.01
CA PRO A 305 -33.63 15.51 -10.95
C PRO A 305 -32.60 15.03 -11.98
N SER A 306 -31.70 15.92 -12.41
CA SER A 306 -30.56 15.57 -13.30
C SER A 306 -29.39 14.93 -12.55
N GLU A 307 -29.28 15.16 -11.24
CA GLU A 307 -28.25 14.59 -10.39
C GLU A 307 -28.70 14.44 -8.94
N PHE A 308 -28.08 13.50 -8.22
CA PHE A 308 -28.28 13.26 -6.80
C PHE A 308 -26.98 13.48 -6.03
N PRO A 309 -26.87 14.53 -5.21
CA PRO A 309 -25.70 14.73 -4.36
C PRO A 309 -25.69 13.70 -3.22
N TYR A 310 -24.53 13.12 -2.95
CA TYR A 310 -24.34 12.18 -1.86
C TYR A 310 -22.97 12.36 -1.21
N ARG A 311 -22.83 11.93 0.04
CA ARG A 311 -21.54 11.91 0.73
C ARG A 311 -20.94 10.51 0.66
N GLN A 312 -19.83 10.36 -0.06
CA GLN A 312 -19.06 9.13 -0.05
C GLN A 312 -18.11 9.14 1.14
N ARG A 313 -18.13 8.07 1.94
CA ARG A 313 -17.17 7.85 3.02
C ARG A 313 -16.44 6.52 2.80
N VAL A 314 -15.14 6.51 3.10
CA VAL A 314 -14.33 5.28 3.13
C VAL A 314 -13.95 5.03 4.58
N VAL A 315 -14.31 3.86 5.08
CA VAL A 315 -14.02 3.40 6.44
C VAL A 315 -13.09 2.20 6.32
N VAL A 316 -12.02 2.21 7.09
CA VAL A 316 -11.04 1.12 7.26
C VAL A 316 -10.93 0.76 8.73
#